data_AF-A0A935ASU4-F1
#
_entry.id   AF-A0A935ASU4-F1
#
_cell.length_a   1.000
_cell.length_b   1.000
_cell.length_c   1.000
_cell.angle_alpha   90.00
_cell.angle_beta   90.00
_cell.angle_gamma   90.00
#
_symmetry.space_group_name_H-M   'P 1'
#
loop_
_entity.id
_entity.type
_entity.pdbx_description
1 polymer ?
#
loop_
_entity_poly.entity_id
_entity_poly.type
_entity_poly.pdbx_seq_one_letter_code
_entity_poly.pdbx_strand_id
1 'polypeptide(L)'
;MKIRVVNTASKAKAVQIVRYQNNKRTILQHIGSAHTEAELDELILIAEEWIKDFSKQLSIFPDESPNKLIHLNHCTFIGVQYNFFYRQISVIQDKMGFSSLPLLLNDLVTMRIF
;
A
#
# COMPACT_ATOMS: atom_id res chain seq x y z
N MET A 1 -1.49 -6.86 -4.97
CA MET A 1 -0.22 -7.63 -5.07
C MET A 1 0.51 -7.48 -3.75
N LYS A 2 1.41 -8.38 -3.39
CA LYS A 2 2.19 -8.26 -2.14
C LYS A 2 3.66 -8.55 -2.41
N ILE A 3 4.54 -7.82 -1.76
CA ILE A 3 5.97 -8.14 -1.68
C ILE A 3 6.12 -9.31 -0.71
N ARG A 4 6.91 -10.29 -1.11
CA ARG A 4 7.20 -11.49 -0.34
C ARG A 4 8.70 -11.69 -0.32
N VAL A 5 9.27 -11.71 0.88
CA VAL A 5 10.69 -12.02 1.10
C VAL A 5 10.80 -13.47 1.57
N VAL A 6 11.73 -14.23 0.98
CA VAL A 6 12.03 -15.60 1.40
C VAL A 6 13.51 -15.89 1.49
N ASN A 7 13.88 -16.72 2.46
CA ASN A 7 15.22 -17.27 2.55
C ASN A 7 15.39 -18.35 1.47
N THR A 8 16.48 -18.25 0.70
CA THR A 8 16.88 -19.22 -0.31
C THR A 8 17.84 -20.26 0.27
N ALA A 9 18.06 -21.35 -0.46
CA ALA A 9 19.06 -22.37 -0.10
C ALA A 9 20.49 -21.80 -0.03
N SER A 10 20.78 -20.72 -0.76
CA SER A 10 22.07 -20.02 -0.73
C SER A 10 22.23 -19.03 0.44
N LYS A 11 21.30 -19.05 1.42
CA LYS A 11 21.21 -18.09 2.54
C LYS A 11 20.94 -16.65 2.13
N ALA A 12 20.56 -16.40 0.87
CA ALA A 12 20.10 -15.10 0.41
C ALA A 12 18.62 -14.87 0.78
N LYS A 13 18.17 -13.62 0.75
CA LYS A 13 16.76 -13.24 0.86
C LYS A 13 16.24 -12.83 -0.53
N ALA A 14 15.43 -13.69 -1.15
CA ALA A 14 14.81 -13.38 -2.44
C ALA A 14 13.54 -12.54 -2.26
N VAL A 15 13.47 -11.42 -2.99
CA VAL A 15 12.32 -10.50 -3.01
C VAL A 15 11.45 -10.81 -4.23
N GLN A 16 10.19 -11.16 -3.97
CA GLN A 16 9.23 -11.58 -4.99
C GLN A 16 7.95 -10.78 -4.89
N ILE A 17 7.32 -10.52 -6.02
CA ILE A 17 5.97 -9.94 -6.08
C ILE A 17 4.99 -11.06 -6.37
N VAL A 18 4.01 -11.22 -5.49
CA VAL A 18 3.01 -12.29 -5.58
C VAL A 18 1.59 -11.74 -5.69
N ARG A 19 0.73 -12.52 -6.34
CA ARG A 19 -0.73 -12.34 -6.38
C ARG A 19 -1.39 -13.55 -5.74
N TYR A 20 -2.36 -13.30 -4.87
CA TYR A 20 -3.27 -14.31 -4.36
C TYR A 20 -4.57 -14.23 -5.14
N GLN A 21 -4.95 -15.33 -5.78
CA GLN A 21 -6.18 -15.42 -6.56
C GLN A 21 -6.69 -16.85 -6.50
N ASN A 22 -7.99 -17.04 -6.26
CA ASN A 22 -8.61 -18.37 -6.14
C ASN A 22 -7.91 -19.28 -5.13
N ASN A 23 -7.57 -18.74 -3.95
CA ASN A 23 -6.79 -19.41 -2.90
C ASN A 23 -5.41 -19.92 -3.35
N LYS A 24 -4.93 -19.51 -4.52
CA LYS A 24 -3.62 -19.86 -5.06
C LYS A 24 -2.70 -18.64 -5.04
N ARG A 25 -1.42 -18.88 -4.71
CA ARG A 25 -0.36 -17.88 -4.81
C ARG A 25 0.37 -18.05 -6.14
N THR A 26 0.44 -16.99 -6.93
CA THR A 26 1.22 -16.92 -8.17
C THR A 26 2.31 -15.88 -8.03
N ILE A 27 3.54 -16.22 -8.40
CA ILE A 27 4.65 -15.28 -8.48
C ILE A 27 4.48 -14.50 -9.78
N LEU A 28 4.38 -13.18 -9.67
CA LEU A 28 4.29 -12.28 -10.83
C LEU A 28 5.68 -11.89 -11.33
N GLN A 29 6.58 -11.57 -10.40
CA GLN A 29 7.93 -11.11 -10.71
C GLN A 29 8.89 -11.50 -9.58
N HIS A 30 10.11 -11.90 -9.96
CA HIS A 30 11.25 -11.98 -9.05
C HIS A 30 12.08 -10.71 -9.24
N ILE A 31 12.26 -9.94 -8.16
CA ILE A 31 12.98 -8.66 -8.19
C ILE A 31 14.49 -8.87 -8.02
N GLY A 32 14.90 -9.71 -7.07
CA GLY A 32 16.31 -10.06 -6.87
C GLY A 32 16.52 -10.91 -5.63
N SER A 33 17.78 -11.12 -5.25
CA SER A 33 18.13 -11.76 -3.98
C SER A 33 19.21 -10.95 -3.27
N ALA A 34 18.98 -10.62 -2.00
CA ALA A 34 19.89 -9.85 -1.16
C ALA A 34 20.68 -10.76 -0.21
N HIS A 35 21.94 -10.43 0.01
CA HIS A 35 22.80 -11.05 1.02
C HIS A 35 23.03 -10.14 2.23
N THR A 36 22.73 -8.85 2.10
CA THR A 36 22.80 -7.86 3.19
C THR A 36 21.43 -7.23 3.46
N GLU A 37 21.31 -6.51 4.58
CA GLU A 37 20.07 -5.78 4.91
C GLU A 37 19.88 -4.56 4.01
N ALA A 38 20.96 -3.84 3.69
CA ALA A 38 20.92 -2.71 2.76
C ALA A 38 20.45 -3.12 1.35
N GLU A 39 20.97 -4.22 0.81
CA GLU A 39 20.50 -4.77 -0.48
C GLU A 39 19.01 -5.18 -0.42
N LEU A 40 18.56 -5.69 0.73
CA LEU A 40 17.16 -6.06 0.90
C LEU A 40 16.26 -4.84 0.82
N ASP A 41 16.62 -3.75 1.49
CA ASP A 41 15.86 -2.50 1.50
C ASP A 41 15.79 -1.90 0.09
N GLU A 42 16.90 -1.91 -0.66
CA GLU A 42 16.92 -1.48 -2.07
C GLU A 42 16.00 -2.33 -2.96
N LEU A 43 16.03 -3.65 -2.82
CA LEU A 43 15.16 -4.55 -3.59
C LEU A 43 13.69 -4.40 -3.22
N ILE A 44 13.38 -4.07 -1.96
CA ILE A 44 12.02 -3.77 -1.52
C ILE A 44 11.54 -2.48 -2.20
N LEU A 45 12.35 -1.43 -2.23
CA LEU A 45 12.00 -0.16 -2.89
C LEU A 45 11.70 -0.38 -4.38
N ILE A 46 12.55 -1.13 -5.09
CA ILE A 46 12.33 -1.47 -6.50
C ILE A 46 11.02 -2.29 -6.66
N ALA A 47 10.73 -3.19 -5.73
CA ALA A 47 9.49 -3.96 -5.76
C ALA A 47 8.24 -3.09 -5.56
N GLU A 48 8.33 -2.05 -4.73
CA GLU A 48 7.26 -1.07 -4.51
C GLU A 48 7.00 -0.24 -5.77
N GLU A 49 8.06 0.26 -6.42
CA GLU A 49 7.97 0.97 -7.70
C GLU A 49 7.33 0.09 -8.79
N TRP A 50 7.78 -1.16 -8.90
CA TRP A 50 7.20 -2.11 -9.86
C TRP A 50 5.70 -2.31 -9.62
N ILE A 51 5.26 -2.42 -8.35
CA ILE A 51 3.84 -2.55 -8.00
C ILE A 51 3.06 -1.29 -8.40
N LYS A 52 3.62 -0.10 -8.15
CA LYS A 52 3.00 1.19 -8.51
C LYS A 52 2.77 1.26 -10.02
N ASP A 53 3.80 0.99 -10.81
CA ASP A 53 3.74 1.00 -12.28
C ASP A 53 2.78 -0.05 -12.83
N PHE A 54 2.86 -1.29 -12.32
CA PHE A 54 2.01 -2.38 -12.77
C PHE A 54 0.53 -2.12 -12.45
N SER A 55 0.24 -1.60 -11.25
CA SER A 55 -1.14 -1.41 -10.80
C SER A 55 -1.88 -0.32 -11.56
N LYS A 56 -1.15 0.65 -12.16
CA LYS A 56 -1.68 1.90 -12.70
C LYS A 56 -2.58 2.65 -11.70
N GLN A 57 -2.45 2.34 -10.42
CA GLN A 57 -3.25 2.95 -9.37
C GLN A 57 -2.57 4.25 -8.99
N LEU A 58 -3.23 5.37 -9.28
CA LEU A 58 -2.78 6.67 -8.81
C LEU A 58 -2.97 6.75 -7.30
N SER A 59 -1.90 7.06 -6.58
CA SER A 59 -2.02 7.48 -5.18
C SER A 59 -2.61 8.90 -5.17
N ILE A 60 -3.63 9.12 -4.35
CA ILE A 60 -4.14 10.47 -4.07
C ILE A 60 -3.30 11.18 -3.00
N PHE A 61 -2.37 10.47 -2.38
CA PHE A 61 -1.43 11.00 -1.40
C PHE A 61 -0.03 11.06 -2.01
N PRO A 62 0.69 12.19 -1.86
CA PRO A 62 2.06 12.28 -2.33
C PRO A 62 2.98 11.35 -1.52
N ASP A 63 4.02 10.81 -2.17
CA ASP A 63 5.00 9.93 -1.51
C ASP A 63 5.82 10.70 -0.45
N GLU A 64 5.97 12.01 -0.63
CA GLU A 64 6.58 12.92 0.32
C GLU A 64 5.57 13.99 0.78
N SER A 65 5.50 14.24 2.08
CA SER A 65 4.70 15.34 2.63
C SER A 65 5.58 16.60 2.71
N PRO A 66 5.40 17.60 1.83
CA PRO A 66 6.22 18.83 1.86
C PRO A 66 6.03 19.63 3.16
N ASN A 67 4.94 19.38 3.90
CA ASN A 67 4.63 19.99 5.18
C ASN A 67 4.81 19.00 6.33
N LYS A 68 6.00 18.42 6.49
CA LYS A 68 6.38 17.60 7.64
C LYS A 68 6.61 18.49 8.88
N LEU A 69 5.64 19.35 9.20
CA LEU A 69 5.67 20.27 10.34
C LEU A 69 5.67 19.51 11.68
N ILE A 70 5.18 18.27 11.67
CA ILE A 70 5.11 17.40 12.83
C ILE A 70 6.20 16.35 12.72
N HIS A 71 7.18 16.43 13.62
CA HIS A 71 8.16 15.36 13.80
C HIS A 71 7.50 14.17 14.52
N LEU A 72 7.08 13.16 13.74
CA LEU A 72 6.39 11.96 14.24
C LEU A 72 7.16 11.25 15.38
N ASN A 73 8.49 11.38 15.43
CA ASN A 73 9.34 10.83 16.49
C ASN A 73 9.01 11.36 17.89
N HIS A 74 8.30 12.50 18.00
CA HIS A 74 7.85 13.09 19.26
C HIS A 74 6.36 12.88 19.51
N CYS A 75 5.69 12.05 18.70
CA CYS A 75 4.27 11.77 18.83
C CYS A 75 4.05 10.34 19.34
N THR A 76 3.01 10.17 20.16
CA THR A 76 2.53 8.84 20.55
C THR A 76 1.33 8.49 19.69
N PHE A 77 1.34 7.30 19.09
CA PHE A 77 0.19 6.77 18.39
C PHE A 77 -0.88 6.31 19.41
N ILE A 78 -2.01 7.00 19.42
CA ILE A 78 -3.14 6.70 20.32
C ILE A 78 -4.13 5.73 19.67
N GLY A 79 -4.25 5.74 18.34
CA GLY A 79 -5.16 4.88 17.59
C GLY A 79 -5.66 5.52 16.30
N VAL A 80 -6.48 4.76 15.56
CA VAL A 80 -7.16 5.24 14.34
C VAL A 80 -8.65 5.44 14.62
N GLN A 81 -9.18 6.61 14.25
CA GLN A 81 -10.61 6.90 14.33
C GLN A 81 -11.32 6.58 13.01
N TYR A 82 -11.58 5.30 12.74
CA TYR A 82 -12.18 4.84 11.47
C TYR A 82 -13.54 5.48 11.16
N ASN A 83 -14.39 5.70 12.18
CA ASN A 83 -15.68 6.37 11.99
C ASN A 83 -15.51 7.83 11.56
N PHE A 84 -14.56 8.55 12.17
CA PHE A 84 -14.25 9.91 11.76
C PHE A 84 -13.82 9.95 10.28
N PHE A 85 -12.88 9.08 9.89
CA PHE A 85 -12.45 8.96 8.50
C PHE A 85 -13.62 8.66 7.55
N TYR A 86 -14.42 7.64 7.85
CA TYR A 86 -15.58 7.25 7.04
C TYR A 86 -16.57 8.41 6.84
N ARG A 87 -16.89 9.16 7.90
CA ARG A 87 -17.78 10.32 7.84
C ARG A 87 -17.20 11.42 6.96
N GLN A 88 -15.90 11.71 7.08
CA GLN A 88 -15.25 12.73 6.27
C GLN A 88 -15.27 12.36 4.78
N ILE A 89 -14.93 11.11 4.44
CA ILE A 89 -14.95 10.62 3.06
C ILE A 89 -16.37 10.58 2.50
N SER A 90 -17.38 10.23 3.31
CA SER A 90 -18.79 10.25 2.90
C SER A 90 -19.27 11.66 2.55
N VAL A 91 -18.91 12.68 3.35
CA VAL A 91 -19.23 14.08 3.07
C VAL A 91 -18.55 14.57 1.78
N ILE A 92 -17.31 14.14 1.52
CA ILE A 92 -16.60 14.47 0.29
C ILE A 92 -17.30 13.83 -0.92
N GLN A 93 -17.65 12.54 -0.83
CA GLN A 93 -18.38 11.84 -1.89
C GLN A 93 -19.73 12.52 -2.20
N ASP A 94 -20.44 12.97 -1.17
CA ASP A 94 -21.69 13.70 -1.34
C ASP A 94 -21.50 15.04 -2.07
N LYS A 95 -20.51 15.83 -1.66
CA LYS A 95 -20.15 17.09 -2.34
C LYS A 95 -19.72 16.90 -3.79
N MET A 96 -19.16 15.74 -4.13
CA MET A 96 -18.80 15.39 -5.50
C MET A 96 -19.98 14.82 -6.32
N GLY A 97 -21.16 14.65 -5.70
CA GLY A 97 -22.35 14.11 -6.36
C GLY A 97 -22.39 12.59 -6.44
N PHE A 98 -21.55 11.88 -5.68
CA PHE A 98 -21.47 10.42 -5.66
C PHE A 98 -22.49 9.75 -4.72
N SER A 99 -23.34 10.52 -4.03
CA SER A 99 -24.39 9.98 -3.15
C SER A 99 -25.44 9.16 -3.87
N SER A 100 -25.60 9.32 -5.19
CA SER A 100 -26.52 8.53 -6.01
C SER A 100 -25.94 7.17 -6.41
N LEU A 101 -24.65 6.93 -6.20
CA LEU A 101 -24.01 5.65 -6.49
C LEU A 101 -24.43 4.59 -5.45
N PRO A 102 -24.32 3.29 -5.78
CA PRO A 102 -24.62 2.22 -4.84
C PRO A 102 -23.80 2.35 -3.55
N LEU A 103 -24.45 2.21 -2.39
CA LEU A 103 -23.81 2.33 -1.07
C LEU A 103 -22.55 1.45 -0.96
N LEU A 104 -22.65 0.20 -1.40
CA LEU A 104 -21.53 -0.74 -1.37
C LEU A 104 -20.31 -0.22 -2.18
N LEU A 105 -20.54 0.46 -3.30
CA LEU A 105 -19.45 1.03 -4.09
C LEU A 105 -18.76 2.16 -3.31
N ASN A 106 -19.52 3.05 -2.69
CA ASN A 106 -18.98 4.13 -1.87
C ASN A 106 -18.22 3.60 -0.64
N ASP A 107 -18.70 2.53 -0.03
CA ASP A 107 -18.00 1.85 1.07
C ASP A 107 -16.68 1.23 0.60
N LEU A 108 -16.68 0.53 -0.55
CA LEU A 108 -15.47 -0.08 -1.13
C LEU A 108 -14.43 0.98 -1.54
N VAL A 109 -14.88 2.12 -2.08
CA VAL A 109 -14.01 3.26 -2.40
C VAL A 109 -13.41 3.83 -1.12
N THR A 110 -14.22 4.01 -0.07
CA THR A 110 -13.75 4.50 1.24
C THR A 110 -12.71 3.57 1.83
N MET A 111 -12.95 2.26 1.80
CA MET A 111 -11.98 1.24 2.24
C MET A 111 -10.69 1.23 1.43
N ARG A 112 -10.72 1.66 0.16
CA ARG A 112 -9.55 1.68 -0.72
C ARG A 112 -8.66 2.91 -0.54
N ILE A 113 -9.17 3.97 0.06
CA ILE A 113 -8.38 5.16 0.41
C ILE A 113 -7.51 4.92 1.65
N PHE A 114 -7.94 4.02 2.54
CA PHE A 114 -7.20 3.61 3.73
C PHE A 114 -6.14 2.56 3.39
#